data_AF-A0A444MQM4-F1
#
_entry.id   AF-A0A444MQM4-F1
#
_cell.length_a   1.000
_cell.length_b   1.000
_cell.length_c   1.000
_cell.angle_alpha   90.00
_cell.angle_beta   90.00
_cell.angle_gamma   90.00
#
_symmetry.space_group_name_H-M   'P 1'
#
loop_
_entity.id
_entity.type
_entity.pdbx_description
1 polymer ?
#
loop_
_entity_poly.entity_id
_entity_poly.type
_entity_poly.pdbx_seq_one_letter_code
_entity_poly.pdbx_strand_id
1 'polypeptide(L)'
;MSRQQAEVIMNIVGNIICGQVTGDTAKQLSDRFGKINQQKESLSINSSDTSVSRSTQLDYAIPASKIAGLSLDEFVGMLADDPTNTINLKTFHCQIQNDHDAIAQEESAYQEIPGVASLPSKKCH
;
A
#
# COMPACT_ATOMS: atom_id res chain seq x y z
N MET A 1 7.33 7.73 21.39
CA MET A 1 5.87 7.85 21.21
C MET A 1 5.22 6.67 21.92
N SER A 2 4.21 6.90 22.76
CA SER A 2 3.45 5.79 23.34
C SER A 2 2.54 5.17 22.26
N ARG A 3 2.20 3.88 22.40
CA ARG A 3 1.30 3.18 21.46
C ARG A 3 -0.04 3.91 21.28
N GLN A 4 -0.56 4.49 22.36
CA GLN A 4 -1.78 5.29 22.35
C GLN A 4 -1.66 6.56 21.49
N GLN A 5 -0.53 7.26 21.53
CA GLN A 5 -0.29 8.42 20.69
C GLN A 5 -0.25 8.04 19.20
N ALA A 6 0.38 6.91 18.88
CA ALA A 6 0.42 6.40 17.50
C ALA A 6 -0.97 6.01 17.00
N GLU A 7 -1.80 5.40 17.85
CA GLU A 7 -3.17 5.02 17.51
C GLU A 7 -4.06 6.24 17.23
N VAL A 8 -3.91 7.32 18.01
CA VAL A 8 -4.60 8.59 17.77
C VAL A 8 -4.18 9.19 16.43
N ILE A 9 -2.88 9.18 16.10
CA ILE A 9 -2.39 9.67 14.81
C ILE A 9 -2.98 8.84 13.67
N MET A 10 -2.96 7.51 13.78
CA MET A 10 -3.55 6.61 12.78
C MET A 10 -5.06 6.83 12.61
N ASN A 11 -5.77 7.31 13.64
CA ASN A 11 -7.21 7.61 13.56
C ASN A 11 -7.54 8.96 12.90
N ILE A 12 -6.61 9.91 12.92
CA ILE A 12 -6.83 11.26 12.38
C ILE A 12 -6.47 11.33 10.90
N VAL A 13 -5.47 10.56 10.47
CA VAL A 13 -5.00 10.58 9.07
C VAL A 13 -6.05 9.98 8.13
N GLY A 14 -6.46 10.75 7.13
CA GLY A 14 -7.40 10.30 6.10
C GLY A 14 -6.76 9.33 5.10
N ASN A 15 -5.45 9.46 4.89
CA ASN A 15 -4.69 8.61 3.97
C ASN A 15 -3.75 7.71 4.77
N ILE A 16 -3.77 6.41 4.48
CA ILE A 16 -2.87 5.42 5.08
C ILE A 16 -2.19 4.68 3.94
N ILE A 17 -0.87 4.52 4.01
CA ILE A 17 -0.08 3.71 3.07
C ILE A 17 0.84 2.82 3.91
N CYS A 18 0.85 1.53 3.63
CA CYS A 18 1.72 0.56 4.26
C CYS A 18 2.26 -0.44 3.23
N GLY A 19 3.55 -0.73 3.33
CA GLY A 19 4.16 -1.88 2.65
C GLY A 19 3.93 -3.17 3.46
N GLN A 20 4.87 -4.10 3.34
CA GLN A 20 4.82 -5.34 4.10
C GLN A 20 4.83 -5.10 5.61
N VAL A 21 3.78 -5.55 6.28
CA VAL A 21 3.64 -5.47 7.74
C VAL A 21 3.13 -6.79 8.26
N THR A 22 3.74 -7.31 9.33
CA THR A 22 3.41 -8.61 9.92
C THR A 22 2.84 -8.48 11.34
N GLY A 23 2.26 -9.57 11.85
CA GLY A 23 1.77 -9.65 13.23
C GLY A 23 0.50 -8.84 13.49
N ASP A 24 0.40 -8.27 14.70
CA ASP A 24 -0.81 -7.58 15.17
C ASP A 24 -1.10 -6.27 14.42
N THR A 25 -0.08 -5.63 13.88
CA THR A 25 -0.24 -4.41 13.09
C THR A 25 -0.96 -4.69 11.76
N ALA A 26 -0.69 -5.84 11.13
CA ALA A 26 -1.39 -6.26 9.91
C ALA A 26 -2.89 -6.49 10.14
N LYS A 27 -3.26 -7.05 11.30
CA LYS A 27 -4.66 -7.22 11.69
C LYS A 27 -5.34 -5.88 11.93
N GLN A 28 -4.70 -4.98 12.66
CA GLN A 28 -5.24 -3.63 12.90
C GLN A 28 -5.45 -2.85 11.60
N LEU A 29 -4.54 -2.97 10.63
CA LEU A 29 -4.69 -2.36 9.31
C LEU A 29 -5.82 -3.02 8.51
N SER A 30 -5.90 -4.36 8.51
CA SER A 30 -6.96 -5.12 7.86
C SER A 30 -8.36 -4.78 8.37
N ASP A 31 -8.51 -4.65 9.69
CA ASP A 31 -9.78 -4.25 10.32
C ASP A 31 -10.14 -2.79 9.96
N ARG A 32 -9.14 -1.89 9.85
CA ARG A 32 -9.36 -0.49 9.43
C ARG A 32 -9.78 -0.35 7.98
N PHE A 33 -9.24 -1.16 7.08
CA PHE A 33 -9.69 -1.18 5.68
C PHE A 33 -11.14 -1.65 5.53
N GLY A 34 -11.67 -2.31 6.55
CA GLY A 34 -13.07 -2.72 6.62
C GLY A 34 -13.37 -3.96 5.77
N LYS A 35 -14.66 -4.25 5.65
CA LYS A 35 -15.17 -5.38 4.88
C LYS A 35 -15.90 -4.88 3.65
N ILE A 36 -15.67 -5.55 2.53
CA ILE A 36 -16.33 -5.29 1.26
C ILE A 36 -17.23 -6.49 0.91
N ASN A 37 -18.33 -6.21 0.22
CA ASN A 37 -19.19 -7.27 -0.31
C ASN A 37 -18.46 -7.92 -1.48
N GLN A 38 -17.86 -9.08 -1.25
CA GLN A 38 -17.14 -9.83 -2.26
C GLN A 38 -18.08 -10.85 -2.91
N GLN A 39 -18.07 -10.88 -4.25
CA GLN A 39 -18.78 -11.90 -5.02
C GLN A 39 -17.89 -13.15 -5.10
N LYS A 40 -18.38 -14.26 -4.55
CA LYS A 40 -17.77 -15.57 -4.69
C LYS A 40 -18.48 -16.33 -5.80
N GLU A 41 -17.75 -16.62 -6.86
CA GLU A 41 -18.22 -17.51 -7.92
C GLU A 41 -17.74 -18.94 -7.61
N SER A 42 -18.69 -19.86 -7.46
CA SER A 42 -18.44 -21.28 -7.32
C SER A 42 -18.80 -21.96 -8.64
N LEU A 43 -17.78 -22.30 -9.41
CA LEU A 43 -17.88 -23.07 -10.65
C LEU A 43 -17.90 -24.55 -10.30
N SER A 44 -19.03 -25.21 -10.55
CA SER A 44 -19.15 -26.67 -10.48
C SER A 44 -19.13 -27.22 -11.90
N ILE A 45 -18.02 -27.85 -12.27
CA ILE A 45 -17.83 -28.45 -13.59
C ILE A 45 -18.19 -29.94 -13.46
N ASN A 46 -19.29 -30.34 -14.09
CA ASN A 46 -19.66 -31.75 -14.25
C ASN A 46 -19.46 -32.13 -15.72
N SER A 47 -19.25 -33.41 -16.02
CA SER A 47 -18.92 -33.90 -17.36
C SER A 47 -20.00 -33.63 -18.42
N SER A 48 -21.22 -33.33 -18.00
CA SER A 48 -22.35 -32.97 -18.88
C SER A 48 -22.80 -31.51 -18.79
N ASP A 49 -22.47 -30.78 -17.72
CA ASP A 49 -22.96 -29.42 -17.45
C ASP A 49 -21.99 -28.61 -16.60
N THR A 50 -21.81 -27.32 -16.93
CA THR A 50 -21.08 -26.36 -16.11
C THR A 50 -22.09 -25.46 -15.37
N SER A 51 -22.14 -25.58 -14.04
CA SER A 51 -22.99 -24.72 -13.19
C SER A 51 -22.15 -23.63 -12.53
N VAL A 52 -22.56 -22.38 -12.70
CA VAL A 52 -21.95 -21.22 -12.02
C VAL A 52 -22.89 -20.75 -10.91
N SER A 53 -22.49 -20.93 -9.66
CA SER A 53 -23.22 -20.37 -8.51
C SER A 53 -22.53 -19.08 -8.07
N ARG A 54 -23.27 -17.97 -7.98
CA ARG A 54 -22.76 -16.68 -7.51
C ARG A 54 -23.36 -16.36 -6.15
N SER A 55 -22.53 -16.17 -5.14
CA SER A 55 -22.94 -15.73 -3.81
C SER A 55 -22.17 -14.49 -3.39
N THR A 56 -22.83 -13.55 -2.74
CA THR A 56 -22.19 -12.36 -2.13
C THR A 56 -21.99 -12.59 -0.65
N GLN A 57 -20.78 -12.36 -0.16
CA GLN A 57 -20.43 -12.42 1.26
C GLN A 57 -19.59 -11.20 1.65
N LEU A 58 -19.84 -10.68 2.86
CA LEU A 58 -18.98 -9.66 3.46
C LEU A 58 -17.65 -10.30 3.88
N ASP A 59 -16.57 -9.94 3.20
CA ASP A 59 -15.21 -10.37 3.53
C ASP A 59 -14.28 -9.15 3.69
N TYR A 60 -13.13 -9.34 4.31
CA TYR A 60 -12.14 -8.27 4.49
C TYR A 60 -11.67 -7.71 3.14
N ALA A 61 -11.66 -6.39 3.00
CA ALA A 61 -11.20 -5.73 1.78
C ALA A 61 -9.75 -6.10 1.45
N ILE A 62 -8.89 -6.14 2.47
CA ILE A 62 -7.53 -6.67 2.37
C ILE A 62 -7.28 -7.54 3.61
N PRO A 63 -7.11 -8.86 3.46
CA PRO A 63 -6.84 -9.74 4.59
C PRO A 63 -5.41 -9.52 5.13
N ALA A 64 -5.22 -9.66 6.44
CA ALA A 64 -3.92 -9.50 7.08
C ALA A 64 -2.81 -10.38 6.47
N SER A 65 -3.16 -11.57 5.96
CA SER A 65 -2.23 -12.45 5.24
C SER A 65 -1.69 -11.83 3.94
N LYS A 66 -2.53 -11.07 3.22
CA LYS A 66 -2.10 -10.36 2.01
C LYS A 66 -1.17 -9.19 2.36
N ILE A 67 -1.45 -8.46 3.45
CA ILE A 67 -0.58 -7.37 3.94
C ILE A 67 0.79 -7.92 4.39
N ALA A 68 0.79 -9.07 5.07
CA ALA A 68 2.01 -9.73 5.53
C ALA A 68 2.84 -10.32 4.37
N GLY A 69 2.20 -10.63 3.25
CA GLY A 69 2.83 -11.21 2.06
C GLY A 69 3.23 -10.19 0.99
N LEU A 70 3.07 -8.89 1.23
CA LEU A 70 3.45 -7.87 0.25
C LEU A 70 4.95 -7.94 -0.03
N SER A 71 5.30 -7.82 -1.31
CA SER A 71 6.67 -7.65 -1.77
C SER A 71 7.17 -6.25 -1.41
N LEU A 72 8.48 -6.03 -1.44
CA LEU A 72 9.10 -4.73 -1.10
C LEU A 72 8.56 -3.58 -1.97
N ASP A 73 8.23 -3.86 -3.23
CA ASP A 73 7.70 -2.88 -4.18
C ASP A 73 6.17 -2.83 -4.18
N GLU A 74 5.50 -3.56 -3.28
CA GLU A 74 4.05 -3.57 -3.16
C GLU A 74 3.61 -2.79 -1.92
N PHE A 75 2.58 -1.99 -2.10
CA PHE A 75 1.99 -1.23 -1.02
C PHE A 75 0.47 -1.27 -1.10
N VAL A 76 -0.13 -1.28 0.08
CA VAL A 76 -1.57 -1.17 0.26
C VAL A 76 -1.87 0.08 1.04
N GLY A 77 -2.96 0.74 0.68
CA GLY A 77 -3.33 1.96 1.38
C GLY A 77 -4.79 2.30 1.19
N MET A 78 -5.29 3.20 2.02
CA MET A 78 -6.61 3.79 1.88
C MET A 78 -6.43 5.30 1.66
N LEU A 79 -7.09 5.84 0.64
CA LEU A 79 -7.19 7.28 0.41
C LEU A 79 -8.54 7.79 0.89
N ALA A 80 -8.55 8.90 1.63
CA ALA A 80 -9.75 9.64 1.96
C ALA A 80 -10.24 10.40 0.71
N ASP A 81 -11.56 10.45 0.55
CA ASP A 81 -12.19 11.20 -0.55
C ASP A 81 -12.01 12.70 -0.37
N ASP A 82 -11.89 13.40 -1.50
CA ASP A 82 -12.15 14.83 -1.58
C ASP A 82 -13.67 15.03 -1.81
N PRO A 83 -14.34 16.01 -1.17
CA PRO A 83 -15.76 16.30 -1.39
C PRO A 83 -16.15 16.50 -2.87
N THR A 84 -15.19 16.81 -3.75
CA THR A 84 -15.40 16.97 -5.19
C THR A 84 -15.15 15.71 -6.02
N ASN A 85 -14.48 14.69 -5.46
CA ASN A 85 -14.06 13.51 -6.20
C ASN A 85 -14.23 12.24 -5.34
N THR A 86 -15.38 11.59 -5.49
CA THR A 86 -15.72 10.38 -4.72
C THR A 86 -15.04 9.16 -5.34
N ILE A 87 -14.11 8.55 -4.61
CA ILE A 87 -13.40 7.35 -5.06
C ILE A 87 -14.16 6.13 -4.54
N ASN A 88 -14.73 5.34 -5.45
CA ASN A 88 -15.54 4.17 -5.13
C ASN A 88 -14.75 3.03 -4.45
N LEU A 89 -13.44 2.97 -4.70
CA LEU A 89 -12.50 2.01 -4.11
C LEU A 89 -11.39 2.80 -3.39
N LYS A 90 -11.62 3.15 -2.13
CA LYS A 90 -10.65 3.91 -1.32
C LYS A 90 -9.36 3.13 -1.07
N THR A 91 -9.41 1.81 -1.17
CA THR A 91 -8.27 0.94 -0.90
C THR A 91 -7.56 0.58 -2.20
N PHE A 92 -6.28 0.92 -2.30
CA PHE A 92 -5.42 0.59 -3.44
C PHE A 92 -4.41 -0.48 -3.06
N HIS A 93 -4.13 -1.36 -4.03
CA HIS A 93 -3.00 -2.28 -4.03
C HIS A 93 -2.21 -1.99 -5.29
N CYS A 94 -1.05 -1.37 -5.15
CA CYS A 94 -0.23 -0.94 -6.27
C CYS A 94 1.19 -1.47 -6.10
N GLN A 95 1.81 -1.76 -7.23
CA GLN A 95 3.21 -2.14 -7.33
C GLN A 95 3.98 -0.95 -7.90
N ILE A 96 5.15 -0.64 -7.34
CA ILE A 96 6.08 0.30 -7.95
C ILE A 96 6.58 -0.34 -9.25
N GLN A 97 6.21 0.22 -10.40
CA GLN A 97 6.91 -0.08 -11.66
C GLN A 97 8.23 0.69 -11.65
N ASN A 98 9.27 0.06 -11.12
CA ASN A 98 10.63 0.55 -11.29
C ASN A 98 11.18 -0.03 -12.60
N ASP A 99 11.48 0.82 -13.57
CA ASP A 99 12.18 0.42 -14.77
C ASP A 99 13.68 0.38 -14.45
N HIS A 100 14.13 -0.77 -13.92
CA HIS A 100 15.49 -0.96 -13.43
C HIS A 100 16.56 -0.69 -14.50
N ASP A 101 16.25 -0.91 -15.79
CA ASP A 101 17.18 -0.67 -16.89
C ASP A 101 17.42 0.82 -17.13
N ALA A 102 16.39 1.65 -17.00
CA ALA A 102 16.51 3.11 -17.13
C ALA A 102 17.27 3.70 -15.93
N ILE A 103 16.99 3.23 -14.71
CA ILE A 103 17.67 3.69 -13.49
C ILE A 103 19.16 3.29 -13.52
N ALA A 104 19.50 2.09 -13.99
CA ALA A 104 20.90 1.66 -14.11
C ALA A 104 21.68 2.47 -15.15
N GLN A 105 21.06 2.89 -16.26
CA GLN A 105 21.67 3.81 -17.22
C GLN A 105 21.88 5.20 -16.63
N GLU A 106 20.91 5.71 -15.86
CA GLU A 106 21.01 6.98 -15.16
C GLU A 106 22.08 6.92 -14.04
N GLU A 107 22.17 5.81 -13.32
CA GLU A 107 23.19 5.56 -12.30
C GLU A 107 24.60 5.49 -12.86
N SER A 108 24.78 4.86 -14.02
CA SER A 108 26.07 4.82 -14.71
C SER A 108 26.47 6.19 -15.29
N ALA A 109 25.52 7.11 -15.44
CA ALA A 109 25.75 8.47 -15.91
C ALA A 109 25.91 9.48 -14.76
N TYR A 110 25.72 9.09 -13.50
CA TYR A 110 25.97 9.97 -12.37
C TYR A 110 27.46 10.33 -12.30
N GLN A 111 27.74 11.62 -12.50
CA GLN A 111 29.03 12.18 -12.11
C GLN A 111 29.09 12.29 -10.59
N GLU A 112 30.23 11.91 -10.02
CA GLU A 112 30.49 12.07 -8.59
C GLU A 112 30.23 13.52 -8.17
N ILE A 113 29.45 13.69 -7.10
CA ILE A 113 29.27 15.00 -6.47
C ILE A 113 30.68 15.49 -6.14
N PRO A 114 31.15 16.62 -6.70
CA PRO A 114 32.48 17.12 -6.38
C PRO A 114 32.55 17.30 -4.88
N GLY A 115 33.50 16.58 -4.26
CA GLY A 115 33.69 16.58 -2.81
C GLY A 115 33.73 18.03 -2.32
N VAL A 116 33.03 18.29 -1.22
CA VAL A 116 32.86 19.64 -0.63
C VAL A 116 34.22 20.14 -0.11
N ALA A 117 35.10 20.51 -1.02
CA ALA A 117 36.37 21.13 -0.71
C ALA A 117 36.11 22.62 -0.44
N SER A 118 36.13 22.94 0.85
CA SER A 118 36.28 24.28 1.43
C SER A 118 35.21 25.32 1.07
N LEU A 119 34.19 25.42 1.93
CA LEU A 119 33.58 26.71 2.22
C LEU A 119 34.60 27.52 3.06
N PRO A 120 35.19 28.62 2.56
CA PRO A 120 35.96 29.51 3.42
C PRO A 120 34.98 30.14 4.42
N SER A 121 35.22 29.88 5.70
CA SER A 121 34.56 30.56 6.81
C SER A 121 34.79 32.07 6.71
N LYS A 122 33.84 32.80 6.14
CA LYS A 122 33.80 34.25 6.30
C LYS A 122 33.49 34.54 7.77
N LYS A 123 34.54 34.91 8.52
CA LYS A 123 34.42 35.65 9.78
C LYS A 123 33.61 36.91 9.51
N CYS A 124 32.42 37.02 10.10
CA CYS A 124 31.72 38.30 10.22
C CYS A 124 32.47 39.15 11.25
N HIS A 125 32.75 40.41 10.86
CA HIS A 125 33.27 41.46 11.73
C HIS A 125 32.09 42.22 12.34
#